data_AF-A0A2I0I8U2-F1
#
_entry.id   AF-A0A2I0I8U2-F1
#
_cell.length_a   1.000
_cell.length_b   1.000
_cell.length_c   1.000
_cell.angle_alpha   90.00
_cell.angle_beta   90.00
_cell.angle_gamma   90.00
#
_symmetry.space_group_name_H-M   'P 1'
#
loop_
_entity.id
_entity.type
_entity.pdbx_description
1 polymer ?
#
loop_
_entity_poly.entity_id
_entity_poly.type
_entity_poly.pdbx_seq_one_letter_code
_entity_poly.pdbx_strand_id
1 'polypeptide(L)'
;MEKGWWWWWMVLGDFDEIAAIEEQSGASLANPIKCLKFREVLDSCNLLDLGSTGPRFAWIGSRSGSYNRVFKRLDRAVRTSNWRICFSDAVVRVLPGVKSDHHPHYD
;
A
#
# COMPACT_ATOMS: atom_id res chain seq x y z
N MET A 1 11.53 -36.63 -4.65
CA MET A 1 10.71 -35.62 -3.94
C MET A 1 11.62 -34.44 -3.66
N GLU A 2 11.61 -33.43 -4.53
CA GLU A 2 12.47 -32.25 -4.40
C GLU A 2 11.99 -31.38 -3.23
N LYS A 3 12.94 -31.00 -2.36
CA LYS A 3 12.72 -29.98 -1.35
C LYS A 3 12.74 -28.61 -2.04
N GLY A 4 11.58 -28.17 -2.53
CA GLY A 4 11.41 -26.81 -3.03
C GLY A 4 11.34 -25.84 -1.86
N TRP A 5 12.37 -25.02 -1.69
CA TRP A 5 12.37 -23.91 -0.72
C TRP A 5 11.46 -22.79 -1.22
N TRP A 6 10.15 -22.98 -1.08
CA TRP A 6 9.15 -21.93 -1.29
C TRP A 6 9.13 -21.04 -0.05
N TRP A 7 9.98 -20.02 0.00
CA TRP A 7 10.02 -19.11 1.13
C TRP A 7 8.70 -18.36 1.27
N TRP A 8 8.16 -18.34 2.49
CA TRP A 8 7.03 -17.50 2.84
C TRP A 8 7.58 -16.11 3.14
N TRP A 9 7.36 -15.18 2.24
CA TRP A 9 7.82 -13.80 2.41
C TRP A 9 6.70 -12.80 2.19
N MET A 10 6.94 -11.61 2.72
CA MET A 10 6.11 -10.43 2.57
C MET A 10 7.01 -9.22 2.33
N VAL A 11 6.44 -8.20 1.69
CA VAL A 11 7.04 -6.87 1.54
C VAL A 11 6.14 -5.87 2.25
N LEU A 12 6.75 -5.03 3.08
CA LEU A 12 6.09 -3.96 3.80
C LEU A 12 6.81 -2.66 3.47
N GLY A 13 6.07 -1.61 3.14
CA GLY A 13 6.65 -0.28 2.95
C GLY A 13 5.73 0.66 2.19
N ASP A 14 6.29 1.81 1.87
CA ASP A 14 5.70 2.81 0.98
C ASP A 14 5.95 2.41 -0.48
N PHE A 15 4.86 2.24 -1.25
CA PHE A 15 4.92 1.90 -2.67
C PHE A 15 4.76 3.11 -3.59
N ASP A 16 4.48 4.30 -3.04
CA ASP A 16 4.16 5.54 -3.77
C ASP A 16 2.98 5.47 -4.77
N GLU A 17 2.33 4.30 -4.91
CA GLU A 17 1.22 4.05 -5.82
C GLU A 17 0.01 3.45 -5.09
N ILE A 18 -1.18 3.78 -5.61
CA ILE A 18 -2.47 3.26 -5.13
C ILE A 18 -2.95 2.12 -6.02
N ALA A 19 -3.56 1.09 -5.42
CA ALA A 19 -4.06 -0.08 -6.13
C ALA A 19 -5.53 0.06 -6.53
N ALA A 20 -6.28 1.00 -5.96
CA ALA A 20 -7.68 1.25 -6.28
C ALA A 20 -8.03 2.74 -6.14
N ILE A 21 -9.08 3.20 -6.83
CA ILE A 21 -9.46 4.61 -6.84
C ILE A 21 -9.92 5.11 -5.46
N GLU A 22 -10.45 4.20 -4.63
CA GLU A 22 -10.93 4.44 -3.27
C GLU A 22 -9.79 4.63 -2.27
N GLU A 23 -8.55 4.31 -2.67
CA GLU A 23 -7.34 4.53 -1.88
C GLU A 23 -6.80 5.95 -2.02
N GLN A 24 -7.47 6.81 -2.79
CA GLN A 24 -7.26 8.25 -2.81
C GLN A 24 -8.57 9.00 -2.53
N SER A 25 -8.46 10.12 -1.81
CA SER A 25 -9.57 11.05 -1.61
C SER A 25 -9.11 12.49 -1.57
N GLY A 26 -10.05 13.43 -1.67
CA GLY A 26 -9.79 14.87 -1.57
C GLY A 26 -9.84 15.59 -2.91
N ALA A 27 -8.93 16.56 -3.10
CA ALA A 27 -9.03 17.52 -4.21
C ALA A 27 -8.68 16.99 -5.61
N SER A 28 -8.22 15.74 -5.74
CA SER A 28 -7.92 15.14 -7.04
C SER A 28 -8.44 13.72 -7.15
N LEU A 29 -8.76 13.32 -8.37
CA LEU A 29 -9.19 11.97 -8.70
C LEU A 29 -7.97 11.05 -8.88
N ALA A 30 -8.14 9.79 -8.49
CA ALA A 30 -7.18 8.74 -8.79
C ALA A 30 -7.11 8.50 -10.31
N ASN A 31 -5.93 8.16 -10.83
CA ASN A 31 -5.79 7.71 -12.20
C ASN A 31 -6.05 6.19 -12.26
N PRO A 32 -7.16 5.72 -12.87
CA PRO A 32 -7.51 4.30 -12.89
C PRO A 32 -6.49 3.45 -13.67
N ILE A 33 -5.82 4.01 -14.68
CA ILE A 33 -4.79 3.31 -15.46
C ILE A 33 -3.56 3.05 -14.60
N LYS A 34 -3.14 4.01 -13.77
CA LYS A 34 -2.04 3.79 -12.81
C LYS A 34 -2.39 2.73 -11.78
N CYS A 35 -3.62 2.77 -11.25
CA CYS A 35 -4.09 1.77 -10.29
C CYS A 35 -4.05 0.36 -10.88
N LEU A 36 -4.50 0.21 -12.13
CA LEU A 36 -4.47 -1.06 -12.86
C LEU A 36 -3.04 -1.56 -13.03
N LYS A 37 -2.13 -0.73 -13.53
CA LYS A 37 -0.71 -1.10 -13.71
C LYS A 37 -0.06 -1.55 -12.42
N PHE A 38 -0.30 -0.84 -11.32
CA PHE A 38 0.25 -1.24 -10.03
C PHE A 38 -0.29 -2.60 -9.58
N ARG A 39 -1.58 -2.86 -9.78
CA ARG A 39 -2.18 -4.16 -9.49
C ARG A 39 -1.60 -5.28 -10.36
N GLU A 40 -1.40 -5.03 -11.65
CA GLU A 40 -0.76 -5.97 -12.57
C GLU A 40 0.66 -6.34 -12.12
N VAL A 41 1.42 -5.38 -11.58
CA VAL A 41 2.74 -5.66 -10.99
C VAL A 41 2.62 -6.62 -9.80
N LEU A 42 1.70 -6.33 -8.85
CA LEU A 42 1.46 -7.22 -7.70
C LEU A 42 1.04 -8.63 -8.15
N ASP A 43 0.11 -8.71 -9.10
CA ASP A 43 -0.38 -9.97 -9.64
C ASP A 43 0.74 -10.76 -10.34
N SER A 44 1.59 -10.09 -11.12
CA SER A 44 2.75 -10.71 -11.79
C SER A 44 3.77 -11.28 -10.79
N CYS A 45 3.88 -10.67 -9.61
CA CYS A 45 4.71 -11.14 -8.51
C CYS A 45 4.01 -12.18 -7.62
N ASN A 46 2.77 -12.58 -7.92
CA ASN A 46 1.93 -13.42 -7.06
C ASN A 46 1.79 -12.86 -5.63
N LEU A 47 1.71 -11.54 -5.54
CA LEU A 47 1.62 -10.78 -4.31
C LEU A 47 0.19 -10.37 -4.05
N LEU A 48 -0.25 -10.65 -2.82
CA LEU A 48 -1.60 -10.36 -2.37
C LEU A 48 -1.53 -9.40 -1.20
N ASP A 49 -2.32 -8.32 -1.27
CA ASP A 49 -2.46 -7.36 -0.19
C ASP A 49 -3.00 -8.06 1.06
N LEU A 50 -2.34 -7.83 2.19
CA LEU A 50 -2.76 -8.34 3.49
C LEU A 50 -3.91 -7.53 4.08
N GLY A 51 -4.15 -6.33 3.55
CA GLY A 51 -5.03 -5.32 4.12
C GLY A 51 -4.43 -4.68 5.37
N SER A 52 -5.12 -3.69 5.91
CA SER A 52 -4.74 -3.06 7.18
C SER A 52 -5.97 -2.58 7.95
N THR A 53 -5.77 -2.36 9.25
CA THR A 53 -6.75 -1.76 10.16
C THR A 53 -6.22 -0.41 10.64
N GLY A 54 -7.11 0.48 11.10
CA GLY A 54 -6.76 1.85 11.51
C GLY A 54 -7.08 2.91 10.45
N PRO A 55 -6.41 4.07 10.46
CA PRO A 55 -6.62 5.12 9.47
C PRO A 55 -6.39 4.61 8.04
N ARG A 56 -7.34 4.90 7.15
CA ARG A 56 -7.32 4.43 5.76
C ARG A 56 -6.18 5.04 4.94
N PHE A 57 -5.85 6.30 5.21
CA PHE A 57 -4.85 7.06 4.47
C PHE A 57 -3.64 7.31 5.37
N ALA A 58 -2.47 6.94 4.87
CA ALA A 58 -1.19 7.14 5.57
C ALA A 58 -0.45 8.39 5.06
N TRP A 59 -0.74 8.82 3.84
CA TRP A 59 -0.16 10.01 3.24
C TRP A 59 -1.18 11.15 3.13
N ILE A 60 -0.73 12.36 3.50
CA ILE A 60 -1.49 13.61 3.39
C ILE A 60 -0.68 14.59 2.55
N GLY A 61 -1.20 14.91 1.37
CA GLY A 61 -0.57 15.86 0.47
C GLY A 61 -0.58 17.29 0.98
N SER A 62 0.39 18.06 0.49
CA SER A 62 0.49 19.50 0.73
C SER A 62 -0.77 20.21 0.24
N ARG A 63 -1.17 21.25 0.98
CA ARG A 63 -2.24 22.14 0.56
C ARG A 63 -1.70 23.07 -0.52
N SER A 64 -2.29 23.05 -1.71
CA SER A 64 -1.98 24.02 -2.77
C SER A 64 -3.04 25.11 -2.77
N GLY A 65 -2.70 26.33 -2.37
CA GLY A 65 -3.62 27.48 -2.38
C GLY A 65 -4.94 27.19 -1.65
N SER A 66 -6.07 27.39 -2.33
CA SER A 66 -7.43 27.16 -1.80
C SER A 66 -7.93 25.72 -1.92
N TYR A 67 -7.15 24.81 -2.51
CA TYR A 67 -7.58 23.43 -2.73
C TYR A 67 -7.51 22.59 -1.45
N ASN A 68 -8.46 21.66 -1.30
CA ASN A 68 -8.44 20.66 -0.23
C ASN A 68 -7.20 19.76 -0.35
N ARG A 69 -6.81 19.11 0.75
CA ARG A 69 -5.69 18.14 0.73
C ARG A 69 -6.07 16.90 -0.09
N VAL A 70 -5.06 16.24 -0.63
CA VAL A 70 -5.19 14.90 -1.22
C VAL A 70 -4.72 13.90 -0.18
N PHE A 71 -5.45 12.81 0.00
CA PHE A 71 -5.11 11.74 0.92
C PHE A 71 -4.89 10.46 0.12
N LYS A 72 -3.84 9.70 0.44
CA LYS A 72 -3.52 8.44 -0.25
C LYS A 72 -3.15 7.32 0.73
N ARG A 73 -3.43 6.08 0.34
CA ARG A 73 -2.90 4.87 0.98
C ARG A 73 -1.70 4.37 0.19
N LEU A 74 -0.50 4.77 0.60
CA LEU A 74 0.75 4.40 -0.07
C LEU A 74 1.46 3.23 0.64
N ASP A 75 1.40 3.21 1.98
CA ASP A 75 1.90 2.09 2.76
C ASP A 75 1.06 0.82 2.60
N ARG A 76 1.74 -0.31 2.33
CA ARG A 76 1.10 -1.61 2.16
C ARG A 76 1.96 -2.74 2.70
N ALA A 77 1.29 -3.82 3.12
CA ALA A 77 1.92 -5.12 3.31
C ALA A 77 1.36 -6.07 2.25
N VAL A 78 2.23 -6.60 1.40
CA VAL A 78 1.88 -7.58 0.37
C VAL A 78 2.65 -8.86 0.64
N ARG A 79 2.03 -10.01 0.38
CA ARG A 79 2.59 -11.32 0.75
C ARG A 79 2.38 -12.34 -0.35
N THR A 80 3.17 -13.41 -0.34
CA THR A 80 2.91 -14.56 -1.20
C THR A 80 1.62 -15.29 -0.79
N SER A 81 1.01 -16.03 -1.72
CA SER A 81 -0.23 -16.79 -1.46
C SER A 81 -0.12 -17.71 -0.23
N ASN A 82 0.98 -18.45 -0.12
CA ASN A 82 1.21 -19.43 0.94
C ASN A 82 1.56 -18.83 2.30
N TRP A 83 1.92 -17.54 2.36
CA TRP A 83 2.32 -16.89 3.61
C TRP A 83 1.23 -16.96 4.69
N ARG A 84 -0.04 -16.86 4.28
CA ARG A 84 -1.18 -16.86 5.22
C ARG A 84 -1.43 -18.21 5.90
N ILE A 85 -0.90 -19.31 5.33
CA ILE A 85 -0.98 -20.64 5.94
C ILE A 85 -0.26 -20.67 7.30
N CYS A 86 0.79 -19.85 7.43
CA CYS A 86 1.70 -19.90 8.57
C CYS A 86 1.51 -18.74 9.54
N PHE A 87 0.87 -17.67 9.05
CA PHE A 87 0.59 -16.45 9.78
C PHE A 87 -0.88 -16.04 9.59
N SER A 88 -1.81 -16.95 9.92
CA SER A 88 -3.26 -16.75 9.74
C SER A 88 -3.77 -15.52 10.49
N ASP A 89 -3.22 -15.29 11.68
CA ASP A 89 -3.68 -14.29 12.64
C ASP A 89 -2.93 -12.96 12.52
N ALA A 90 -1.97 -12.88 11.60
CA ALA A 90 -1.21 -11.65 11.38
C ALA A 90 -2.13 -10.54 10.84
N VAL A 91 -1.98 -9.36 11.41
CA VAL A 91 -2.71 -8.15 11.04
C VAL A 91 -1.75 -6.98 10.87
N VAL A 92 -2.03 -6.13 9.88
CA VAL A 92 -1.34 -4.85 9.72
C VAL A 92 -2.17 -3.78 10.39
N ARG A 93 -1.52 -2.97 11.23
CA ARG A 93 -2.15 -1.82 11.87
C ARG A 93 -1.46 -0.55 11.40
N VAL A 94 -2.23 0.32 10.76
CA VAL A 94 -1.78 1.69 10.50
C VAL A 94 -1.91 2.46 11.82
N LEU A 95 -0.80 2.98 12.30
CA LEU A 95 -0.79 3.82 13.49
C LEU A 95 -1.19 5.26 13.10
N PRO A 96 -1.95 5.97 13.94
CA PRO A 96 -2.20 7.39 13.74
C PRO A 96 -0.87 8.14 13.64
N GLY A 97 -0.70 8.95 12.59
CA GLY A 97 0.54 9.67 12.35
C GLY A 97 0.89 10.62 13.50
N VAL A 98 1.92 10.27 14.27
CA VAL A 98 2.72 11.21 15.06
C VAL A 98 3.77 11.73 14.08
N LYS A 99 3.77 13.03 13.77
CA LYS A 99 4.63 13.70 12.75
C LYS A 99 5.77 12.80 12.20
N SER A 100 5.53 12.19 11.04
CA SER A 100 6.55 11.48 10.30
C SER A 100 7.48 12.49 9.64
N ASP A 101 8.78 12.23 9.69
CA ASP A 101 9.87 12.97 9.05
C ASP A 101 10.11 12.53 7.60
N HIS A 102 9.22 11.70 7.03
CA HIS A 102 9.24 11.36 5.60
C HIS A 102 9.04 12.64 4.75
N HIS A 103 10.16 13.20 4.32
CA HIS A 103 10.19 14.18 3.23
C HIS A 103 10.24 13.37 1.93
N PRO A 104 9.28 13.55 1.01
CA PRO A 104 9.39 12.94 -0.30
C PRO A 104 10.64 13.48 -1.01
N HIS A 105 11.55 12.59 -1.40
CA HIS A 105 12.62 12.90 -2.33
C HIS A 105 12.02 12.88 -3.74
N TYR A 106 11.82 14.06 -4.32
CA TYR A 106 11.58 14.21 -5.74
C TYR A 106 12.95 14.33 -6.43
N ASP A 107 13.35 13.32 -7.20
CA ASP A 107 14.35 13.47 -8.28
C ASP A 107 13.64 13.82 -9.60
#